data_AF-A0A497ATL9-F1
#
_entry.id   AF-A0A497ATL9-F1
#
_cell.length_a   1.000
_cell.length_b   1.000
_cell.length_c   1.000
_cell.angle_alpha   90.00
_cell.angle_beta   90.00
_cell.angle_gamma   90.00
#
_symmetry.space_group_name_H-M   'P 1'
#
loop_
_entity.id
_entity.type
_entity.pdbx_description
1 polymer ?
#
loop_
_entity_poly.entity_id
_entity_poly.type
_entity_poly.pdbx_seq_one_letter_code
_entity_poly.pdbx_strand_id
1 'polypeptide(L)'
;MVRVVDDLSIKVIEYSRGSVVGNESQVLTIFLSALTGYAPSPSEYVSTMAIGESSGGKTHVTKTAFSLLPPEHVVQFTSGSEKATIYSKALRDDNVKVLWLAELQKLSPTTVEFLKSLSGDDNDFIYEVTDPVGGRTRRFKLSKKPYTVSYAKGLIDKELQTRLLLVPIEENVEINKAVVRSKFGEADIEYRGNRYVYDTSDLRDEIMDAVRALGDYQIEVSIPYSNALMPMVNCYRTESKRHAQTIASLLKSSARLNLFERKIDDNGRVIASAQDVVSLITMFPVIQATVQNCDLIDTFIYNYLLGHPSSSEIEIIRAVEDEGLTELRLDELRNRLERLKTENYIYLEASATGVLASANFEKRIITPSINWNEVYECDKTEVIDPLTGKIYKDIRSYGEYIIKRYNLEIDEEEAEKRAERVRKEIGLPEAMLRNDIITFERENNGVTAQDIVSNFDVPMLKAMDILNDLEASGVFKRNGDVYKFVPHGER
;
A
#
# COMPACT_ATOMS: atom_id res chain seq x y z
N MET A 1 24.04 -25.24 3.78
CA MET A 1 23.15 -24.93 2.64
C MET A 1 21.74 -25.02 3.21
N VAL A 2 21.18 -23.87 3.60
CA VAL A 2 19.86 -23.78 4.21
C VAL A 2 18.83 -24.20 3.16
N ARG A 3 17.92 -25.11 3.50
CA ARG A 3 16.83 -25.47 2.60
C ARG A 3 15.79 -24.35 2.66
N VAL A 4 15.45 -23.76 1.52
CA VAL A 4 14.45 -22.68 1.42
C VAL A 4 13.07 -23.11 1.95
N VAL A 5 12.84 -24.43 2.11
CA VAL A 5 11.63 -25.06 2.67
C VAL A 5 11.39 -24.72 4.15
N ASP A 6 12.41 -24.26 4.88
CA ASP A 6 12.29 -23.97 6.32
C ASP A 6 11.98 -22.49 6.64
N ASP A 7 11.75 -21.63 5.64
CA ASP A 7 11.43 -20.21 5.88
C ASP A 7 10.07 -20.04 6.59
N LEU A 8 10.09 -19.41 7.75
CA LEU A 8 8.91 -19.27 8.60
C LEU A 8 7.84 -18.35 7.99
N SER A 9 8.19 -17.44 7.07
CA SER A 9 7.18 -16.62 6.36
C SER A 9 6.28 -17.50 5.48
N ILE A 10 6.81 -18.58 4.92
CA ILE A 10 6.03 -19.57 4.15
C ILE A 10 5.09 -20.33 5.09
N LYS A 11 5.59 -20.73 6.26
CA LYS A 11 4.77 -21.41 7.28
C LYS A 11 3.66 -20.52 7.84
N VAL A 12 3.89 -19.21 7.95
CA VAL A 12 2.86 -18.22 8.32
C VAL A 12 1.75 -18.19 7.27
N ILE A 13 2.08 -18.22 5.98
CA ILE A 13 1.10 -18.30 4.90
C ILE A 13 0.32 -19.62 4.98
N GLU A 14 1.01 -20.75 5.14
CA GLU A 14 0.37 -22.06 5.29
C GLU A 14 -0.58 -22.11 6.51
N TYR A 15 -0.13 -21.61 7.67
CA TYR A 15 -0.97 -21.47 8.85
C TYR A 15 -2.20 -20.61 8.58
N SER A 16 -2.02 -19.49 7.88
CA SER A 16 -3.12 -18.58 7.57
C SER A 16 -4.22 -19.27 6.76
N ARG A 17 -3.86 -20.15 5.82
CA ARG A 17 -4.82 -20.92 5.01
C ARG A 17 -5.64 -21.90 5.81
N GLY A 18 -5.09 -22.41 6.91
CA GLY A 18 -5.84 -23.24 7.85
C GLY A 18 -7.03 -22.53 8.49
N SER A 19 -7.01 -21.20 8.56
CA SER A 19 -8.00 -20.41 9.30
C SER A 19 -8.74 -19.33 8.49
N VAL A 20 -8.13 -18.79 7.44
CA VAL A 20 -8.58 -17.61 6.70
C VAL A 20 -8.49 -17.88 5.21
N VAL A 21 -9.54 -17.52 4.46
CA VAL A 21 -9.60 -17.69 3.00
C VAL A 21 -9.20 -16.41 2.29
N GLY A 22 -8.22 -16.49 1.38
CA GLY A 22 -7.85 -15.43 0.43
C GLY A 22 -7.28 -14.15 1.02
N ASN A 23 -6.85 -14.17 2.29
CA ASN A 23 -6.29 -13.00 2.99
C ASN A 23 -4.90 -13.30 3.57
N GLU A 24 -4.13 -14.17 2.93
CA GLU A 24 -2.82 -14.60 3.44
C GLU A 24 -1.81 -13.43 3.50
N SER A 25 -1.82 -12.55 2.51
CA SER A 25 -0.97 -11.35 2.48
C SER A 25 -1.27 -10.41 3.65
N GLN A 26 -2.54 -10.26 4.03
CA GLN A 26 -2.99 -9.45 5.16
C GLN A 26 -2.54 -10.07 6.48
N VAL A 27 -2.64 -11.40 6.64
CA VAL A 27 -2.15 -12.11 7.83
C VAL A 27 -0.63 -11.93 7.97
N LEU A 28 0.13 -12.18 6.91
CA LEU A 28 1.59 -12.00 6.91
C LEU A 28 1.97 -10.55 7.24
N THR A 29 1.26 -9.57 6.67
CA THR A 29 1.52 -8.15 6.92
C THR A 29 1.30 -7.77 8.39
N ILE A 30 0.17 -8.18 8.97
CA ILE A 30 -0.12 -7.90 10.39
C ILE A 30 0.89 -8.61 11.28
N PHE A 31 1.23 -9.86 10.98
CA PHE A 31 2.19 -10.65 11.74
C PHE A 31 3.60 -10.03 11.72
N LEU A 32 4.15 -9.74 10.55
CA LEU A 32 5.46 -9.11 10.44
C LEU A 32 5.49 -7.69 11.02
N SER A 33 4.38 -6.95 10.95
CA SER A 33 4.26 -5.67 11.64
C SER A 33 4.32 -5.83 13.16
N ALA A 34 3.61 -6.81 13.73
CA ALA A 34 3.67 -7.09 15.16
C ALA A 34 5.06 -7.54 15.60
N LEU A 35 5.77 -8.32 14.78
CA LEU A 35 7.14 -8.75 15.03
C LEU A 35 8.17 -7.62 15.04
N THR A 36 7.84 -6.44 14.50
CA THR A 36 8.71 -5.27 14.69
C THR A 36 8.91 -4.90 16.16
N GLY A 37 8.01 -5.33 17.06
CA GLY A 37 8.14 -5.12 18.51
C GLY A 37 9.32 -5.87 19.16
N TYR A 38 10.01 -6.73 18.40
CA TYR A 38 11.26 -7.40 18.79
C TYR A 38 12.50 -6.70 18.23
N ALA A 39 12.33 -5.62 17.47
CA ALA A 39 13.45 -4.80 17.02
C ALA A 39 14.11 -4.08 18.20
N PRO A 40 15.43 -3.83 18.14
CA PRO A 40 16.16 -3.17 19.22
C PRO A 40 15.81 -1.68 19.36
N SER A 41 15.20 -1.08 18.33
CA SER A 41 14.83 0.32 18.31
C SER A 41 13.34 0.52 18.01
N PRO A 42 12.63 1.37 18.78
CA PRO A 42 11.26 1.79 18.45
C PRO A 42 11.11 2.45 17.09
N SER A 43 12.20 2.98 16.51
CA SER A 43 12.20 3.53 15.16
C SER A 43 11.96 2.48 14.07
N GLU A 44 11.91 1.19 14.40
CA GLU A 44 11.54 0.13 13.45
C GLU A 44 10.11 -0.37 13.66
N TYR A 45 9.37 0.19 14.62
CA TYR A 45 8.03 -0.30 14.92
C TYR A 45 7.03 0.10 13.83
N VAL A 46 6.33 -0.90 13.32
CA VAL A 46 5.26 -0.72 12.34
C VAL A 46 3.94 -1.02 13.01
N SER A 47 3.12 0.02 13.13
CA SER A 47 1.74 -0.12 13.61
C SER A 47 0.78 -0.23 12.43
N THR A 48 -0.24 -1.07 12.57
CA THR A 48 -1.20 -1.39 11.49
C THR A 48 -2.62 -0.97 11.82
N MET A 49 -3.37 -0.68 10.77
CA MET A 49 -4.82 -0.47 10.84
C MET A 49 -5.52 -1.42 9.87
N ALA A 50 -6.23 -2.41 10.42
CA ALA A 50 -7.09 -3.26 9.60
C ALA A 50 -8.37 -2.51 9.23
N ILE A 51 -8.59 -2.31 7.92
CA ILE A 51 -9.73 -1.59 7.34
C ILE A 51 -10.56 -2.53 6.46
N GLY A 52 -11.85 -2.29 6.34
CA GLY A 52 -12.79 -3.14 5.60
C GLY A 52 -14.22 -2.95 6.11
N GLU A 53 -15.21 -3.55 5.45
CA GLU A 53 -16.60 -3.39 5.85
C GLU A 53 -16.90 -4.07 7.20
N SER A 54 -17.96 -3.62 7.87
CA SER A 54 -18.39 -4.28 9.11
C SER A 54 -18.72 -5.74 8.81
N SER A 55 -18.28 -6.65 9.69
CA SER A 55 -18.40 -8.11 9.51
C SER A 55 -17.52 -8.72 8.40
N GLY A 56 -16.63 -7.93 7.80
CA GLY A 56 -15.68 -8.34 6.78
C GLY A 56 -14.52 -9.25 7.17
N GLY A 57 -14.58 -9.91 8.33
CA GLY A 57 -13.50 -10.78 8.79
C GLY A 57 -12.26 -10.09 9.38
N LYS A 58 -12.20 -8.74 9.49
CA LYS A 58 -11.07 -8.00 10.10
C LYS A 58 -10.55 -8.59 11.43
N THR A 59 -11.47 -8.83 12.37
CA THR A 59 -11.14 -9.38 13.68
C THR A 59 -10.58 -10.81 13.54
N HIS A 60 -11.09 -11.60 12.59
CA HIS A 60 -10.64 -12.97 12.35
C HIS A 60 -9.25 -13.01 11.71
N VAL A 61 -8.98 -12.19 10.70
CA VAL A 61 -7.65 -12.03 10.09
C VAL A 61 -6.63 -11.57 11.13
N THR A 62 -6.97 -10.53 11.89
CA THR A 62 -6.08 -10.02 12.94
C THR A 62 -5.82 -11.09 14.01
N LYS A 63 -6.88 -11.75 14.51
CA LYS A 63 -6.74 -12.81 15.50
C LYS A 63 -5.85 -13.96 15.01
N THR A 64 -5.94 -14.31 13.73
CA THR A 64 -5.09 -15.35 13.11
C THR A 64 -3.62 -14.94 13.07
N ALA A 65 -3.31 -13.67 12.77
CA ALA A 65 -1.92 -13.20 12.86
C ALA A 65 -1.41 -13.22 14.31
N PHE A 66 -2.22 -12.77 15.27
CA PHE A 66 -1.81 -12.69 16.68
C PHE A 66 -1.78 -14.06 17.39
N SER A 67 -2.45 -15.09 16.89
CA SER A 67 -2.38 -16.45 17.48
C SER A 67 -1.05 -17.15 17.28
N LEU A 68 -0.20 -16.62 16.39
CA LEU A 68 1.18 -17.03 16.16
C LEU A 68 2.17 -16.38 17.13
N LEU A 69 1.75 -15.37 17.90
CA LEU A 69 2.59 -14.69 18.88
C LEU A 69 2.42 -15.34 20.26
N PRO A 70 3.49 -15.38 21.08
CA PRO A 70 3.38 -15.82 22.47
C PRO A 70 2.35 -14.96 23.22
N PRO A 71 1.37 -15.56 23.92
CA PRO A 71 0.30 -14.81 24.56
C PRO A 71 0.81 -13.83 25.64
N GLU A 72 1.93 -14.13 26.28
CA GLU A 72 2.64 -13.26 27.22
C GLU A 72 3.20 -11.97 26.58
N HIS A 73 3.39 -11.96 25.26
CA HIS A 73 3.93 -10.82 24.51
C HIS A 73 2.84 -9.93 23.90
N VAL A 74 1.57 -10.33 23.99
CA VAL A 74 0.43 -9.64 23.38
C VAL A 74 -0.54 -9.16 24.44
N VAL A 75 -0.94 -7.89 24.39
CA VAL A 75 -2.08 -7.40 25.18
C VAL A 75 -3.21 -6.97 24.25
N GLN A 76 -4.35 -7.64 24.40
CA GLN A 76 -5.58 -7.30 23.71
C GLN A 76 -6.44 -6.35 24.55
N PHE A 77 -6.80 -5.21 23.97
CA PHE A 77 -7.84 -4.33 24.47
C PHE A 77 -9.08 -4.52 23.62
N THR A 78 -10.13 -5.09 24.22
CA THR A 78 -11.44 -5.31 23.58
C THR A 78 -12.45 -4.23 23.92
N SER A 79 -12.38 -3.69 25.13
CA SER A 79 -13.25 -2.64 25.64
C SER A 79 -12.58 -1.94 26.81
N GLY A 80 -12.83 -0.64 26.95
CA GLY A 80 -12.30 0.14 28.06
C GLY A 80 -12.76 1.60 27.98
N SER A 81 -12.64 2.32 29.09
CA SER A 81 -12.78 3.78 29.07
C SER A 81 -11.73 4.39 28.13
N GLU A 82 -11.99 5.57 27.55
CA GLU A 82 -11.12 6.20 26.54
C GLU A 82 -9.63 6.28 26.94
N LYS A 83 -9.34 6.44 28.23
CA LYS A 83 -7.96 6.54 28.75
C LYS A 83 -7.42 5.24 29.35
N ALA A 84 -8.21 4.15 29.38
CA ALA A 84 -7.80 2.89 30.02
C ALA A 84 -6.51 2.34 29.40
N THR A 85 -6.36 2.44 28.08
CA THR A 85 -5.16 2.01 27.36
C THR A 85 -3.91 2.75 27.86
N ILE A 86 -4.01 4.07 28.07
CA ILE A 86 -2.89 4.92 28.51
C ILE A 86 -2.43 4.56 29.94
N TYR A 87 -3.38 4.20 30.80
CA TYR A 87 -3.08 3.80 32.18
C TYR A 87 -2.75 2.31 32.33
N SER A 88 -2.79 1.55 31.24
CA SER A 88 -2.52 0.11 31.29
C SER A 88 -1.09 -0.16 31.73
N LYS A 89 -0.93 -1.12 32.65
CA LYS A 89 0.39 -1.61 33.04
C LYS A 89 1.14 -2.26 31.89
N ALA A 90 0.43 -2.72 30.85
CA ALA A 90 1.01 -3.31 29.64
C ALA A 90 2.02 -2.40 28.94
N LEU A 91 1.81 -1.08 28.96
CA LEU A 91 2.74 -0.10 28.36
C LEU A 91 4.04 0.09 29.16
N ARG A 92 4.11 -0.50 30.35
CA ARG A 92 5.28 -0.48 31.24
C ARG A 92 5.85 -1.88 31.46
N ASP A 93 5.25 -2.89 30.85
CA ASP A 93 5.69 -4.26 30.93
C ASP A 93 6.59 -4.54 29.72
N ASP A 94 7.86 -4.83 29.98
CA ASP A 94 8.84 -5.10 28.93
C ASP A 94 8.62 -6.46 28.26
N ASN A 95 7.88 -7.37 28.90
CA ASN A 95 7.47 -8.65 28.29
C ASN A 95 6.43 -8.43 27.19
N VAL A 96 5.55 -7.44 27.36
CA VAL A 96 4.58 -7.09 26.32
C VAL A 96 5.34 -6.49 25.14
N LYS A 97 5.21 -7.08 23.95
CA LYS A 97 5.88 -6.61 22.72
C LYS A 97 4.93 -5.87 21.79
N VAL A 98 3.64 -6.19 21.80
CA VAL A 98 2.65 -5.62 20.88
C VAL A 98 1.29 -5.42 21.54
N LEU A 99 0.56 -4.41 21.08
CA LEU A 99 -0.80 -4.12 21.53
C LEU A 99 -1.82 -4.43 20.43
N TRP A 100 -2.90 -5.13 20.77
CA TRP A 100 -4.03 -5.34 19.87
C TRP A 100 -5.25 -4.57 20.35
N LEU A 101 -5.64 -3.54 19.61
CA LEU A 101 -6.78 -2.68 19.87
C LEU A 101 -7.98 -3.15 19.05
N ALA A 102 -8.68 -4.18 19.56
CA ALA A 102 -9.82 -4.78 18.88
C ALA A 102 -11.06 -3.88 18.99
N GLU A 103 -11.78 -3.72 17.88
CA GLU A 103 -13.12 -3.11 17.84
C GLU A 103 -13.22 -1.69 18.42
N LEU A 104 -12.21 -0.85 18.15
CA LEU A 104 -12.26 0.57 18.51
C LEU A 104 -13.19 1.32 17.55
N GLN A 105 -14.50 1.21 17.83
CA GLN A 105 -15.61 1.81 17.06
C GLN A 105 -15.46 3.33 16.92
N LYS A 106 -14.85 4.00 17.92
CA LYS A 106 -14.48 5.42 17.88
C LYS A 106 -13.16 5.63 18.62
N LEU A 107 -12.11 5.99 17.90
CA LEU A 107 -10.90 6.52 18.52
C LEU A 107 -11.24 7.92 19.05
N SER A 108 -11.29 8.10 20.38
CA SER A 108 -11.46 9.44 20.92
C SER A 108 -10.26 10.32 20.54
N PRO A 109 -10.39 11.66 20.48
CA PRO A 109 -9.26 12.53 20.17
C PRO A 109 -8.04 12.28 21.07
N THR A 110 -8.28 11.95 22.35
CA THR A 110 -7.19 11.59 23.28
C THR A 110 -6.51 10.28 22.89
N THR A 111 -7.28 9.26 22.48
CA THR A 111 -6.72 8.01 21.98
C THR A 111 -5.94 8.22 20.69
N VAL A 112 -6.45 9.05 19.77
CA VAL A 112 -5.75 9.40 18.52
C VAL A 112 -4.38 10.03 18.81
N GLU A 113 -4.32 11.05 19.67
CA GLU A 113 -3.06 11.70 20.04
C GLU A 113 -2.08 10.74 20.75
N PHE A 114 -2.61 9.85 21.59
CA PHE A 114 -1.81 8.79 22.19
C PHE A 114 -1.21 7.84 21.13
N LEU A 115 -2.01 7.38 20.18
CA LEU A 115 -1.56 6.50 19.09
C LEU A 115 -0.55 7.17 18.17
N LYS A 116 -0.74 8.47 17.84
CA LYS A 116 0.24 9.27 17.10
C LYS A 116 1.59 9.30 17.82
N SER A 117 1.56 9.45 19.15
CA SER A 117 2.75 9.51 19.97
C SER A 117 3.47 8.16 20.06
N LEU A 118 2.73 7.05 20.14
CA LEU A 118 3.30 5.69 20.05
C LEU A 118 3.98 5.45 18.70
N SER A 119 3.47 6.04 17.63
CA SER A 119 4.01 5.92 16.26
C SER A 119 4.94 7.07 15.84
N GLY A 120 5.42 7.88 16.80
CA GLY A 120 6.39 8.96 16.52
C GLY A 120 7.84 8.48 16.48
N ASP A 121 8.78 9.40 16.19
CA ASP A 121 10.21 9.08 16.05
C ASP A 121 11.00 9.01 17.38
N ASP A 122 10.43 9.51 18.47
CA ASP A 122 11.10 9.51 19.79
C ASP A 122 11.21 8.09 20.40
N ASN A 123 12.17 7.83 21.30
CA ASN A 123 12.27 6.51 21.92
C ASN A 123 11.21 6.26 23.01
N ASP A 124 10.81 7.32 23.71
CA ASP A 124 9.93 7.25 24.87
C ASP A 124 8.71 8.15 24.68
N PHE A 125 7.56 7.71 25.19
CA PHE A 125 6.39 8.59 25.32
C PHE A 125 6.25 9.06 26.76
N ILE A 126 6.30 10.39 26.96
CA ILE A 126 6.09 11.02 28.26
C ILE A 126 4.67 11.55 28.33
N TYR A 127 3.86 10.99 29.23
CA TYR A 127 2.49 11.43 29.47
C TYR A 127 2.35 12.03 30.87
N GLU A 128 1.94 13.29 30.94
CA GLU A 128 1.71 14.00 32.21
C GLU A 128 0.21 14.18 32.48
N VAL A 129 -0.23 13.81 33.67
CA VAL A 129 -1.62 13.95 34.11
C VAL A 129 -1.68 14.65 35.44
N THR A 130 -2.41 15.76 35.51
CA THR A 130 -2.71 16.43 36.77
C THR A 130 -3.94 15.80 37.41
N ASP A 131 -3.79 15.32 38.64
CA ASP A 131 -4.89 14.80 39.45
C ASP A 131 -5.88 15.94 39.77
N PRO A 132 -7.15 15.86 39.35
CA PRO A 132 -8.12 16.93 39.57
C PRO A 132 -8.48 17.14 41.04
N VAL A 133 -8.25 16.15 41.92
CA VAL A 133 -8.59 16.24 43.35
C VAL A 133 -7.43 16.82 44.18
N GLY A 134 -6.19 16.61 43.73
CA GLY A 134 -4.99 16.98 44.51
C GLY A 134 -4.04 17.97 43.84
N GLY A 135 -4.28 18.35 42.57
CA GLY A 135 -3.41 19.26 41.80
C GLY A 135 -2.01 18.72 41.51
N ARG A 136 -1.74 17.44 41.82
CA ARG A 136 -0.42 16.82 41.62
C ARG A 136 -0.31 16.26 40.20
N THR A 137 0.67 16.72 39.46
CA THR A 137 1.04 16.16 38.15
C THR A 137 1.82 14.86 38.33
N ARG A 138 1.32 13.78 37.75
CA ARG A 138 2.02 12.51 37.61
C ARG A 138 2.58 12.42 36.21
N ARG A 139 3.89 12.19 36.10
CA ARG A 139 4.59 11.91 34.84
C ARG A 139 4.71 10.40 34.67
N PHE A 140 4.25 9.89 33.55
CA PHE A 140 4.42 8.51 33.12
C PHE A 140 5.40 8.47 31.96
N LYS A 141 6.45 7.65 32.10
CA LYS A 141 7.31 7.25 30.99
C LYS A 141 6.76 5.92 30.47
N LEU A 142 6.33 5.88 29.22
CA LEU A 142 5.70 4.72 28.60
C LEU A 142 6.61 4.20 27.48
N SER A 143 6.83 2.88 27.47
CA SER A 143 7.59 2.23 26.42
C SER A 143 6.76 2.17 25.15
N LYS A 144 7.36 2.53 24.01
CA LYS A 144 6.70 2.36 22.72
C LYS A 144 6.51 0.87 22.43
N LYS A 145 5.40 0.57 21.77
CA LYS A 145 5.06 -0.78 21.29
C LYS A 145 4.32 -0.61 19.96
N PRO A 146 4.61 -1.43 18.92
CA PRO A 146 3.73 -1.49 17.77
C PRO A 146 2.33 -1.90 18.20
N TYR A 147 1.35 -1.46 17.43
CA TYR A 147 -0.04 -1.82 17.70
C TYR A 147 -0.81 -2.11 16.41
N THR A 148 -1.84 -2.94 16.54
CA THR A 148 -2.83 -3.14 15.49
C THR A 148 -4.19 -2.66 15.97
N VAL A 149 -4.83 -1.79 15.19
CA VAL A 149 -6.20 -1.35 15.44
C VAL A 149 -7.14 -1.86 14.34
N SER A 150 -8.26 -2.46 14.74
CA SER A 150 -9.31 -2.84 13.80
C SER A 150 -10.34 -1.71 13.72
N TYR A 151 -10.44 -1.06 12.57
CA TYR A 151 -11.30 0.11 12.37
C TYR A 151 -12.50 -0.24 11.48
N ALA A 152 -13.70 0.11 11.94
CA ALA A 152 -14.94 -0.31 11.29
C ALA A 152 -15.62 0.77 10.43
N LYS A 153 -15.55 2.05 10.79
CA LYS A 153 -16.16 3.16 10.02
C LYS A 153 -15.78 4.55 10.55
N GLY A 154 -15.58 5.51 9.63
CA GLY A 154 -15.44 6.95 9.90
C GLY A 154 -14.21 7.58 9.24
N LEU A 155 -14.10 8.91 9.25
CA LEU A 155 -12.89 9.62 8.83
C LEU A 155 -11.77 9.34 9.84
N ILE A 156 -10.72 8.66 9.39
CA ILE A 156 -9.50 8.50 10.17
C ILE A 156 -8.79 9.86 10.18
N ASP A 157 -8.22 10.22 11.33
CA ASP A 157 -7.35 11.39 11.42
C ASP A 157 -6.19 11.22 10.40
N LYS A 158 -6.05 12.18 9.47
CA LYS A 158 -5.06 12.12 8.38
C LYS A 158 -3.64 11.96 8.90
N GLU A 159 -3.33 12.59 10.02
CA GLU A 159 -1.99 12.57 10.61
C GLU A 159 -1.69 11.22 11.29
N LEU A 160 -2.70 10.54 11.83
CA LEU A 160 -2.59 9.16 12.30
C LEU A 160 -2.51 8.19 11.12
N GLN A 161 -3.32 8.37 10.07
CA GLN A 161 -3.33 7.53 8.88
C GLN A 161 -1.94 7.44 8.24
N THR A 162 -1.24 8.57 8.12
CA THR A 162 0.12 8.64 7.56
C THR A 162 1.21 8.03 8.47
N ARG A 163 0.87 7.54 9.66
CA ARG A 163 1.78 6.81 10.56
C ARG A 163 1.50 5.31 10.62
N LEU A 164 0.45 4.85 9.95
CA LEU A 164 -0.02 3.47 10.03
C LEU A 164 0.08 2.77 8.69
N LEU A 165 0.44 1.49 8.74
CA LEU A 165 0.28 0.59 7.62
C LEU A 165 -1.20 0.16 7.56
N LEU A 166 -1.91 0.67 6.58
CA LEU A 166 -3.29 0.31 6.27
C LEU A 166 -3.32 -1.09 5.68
N VAL A 167 -4.12 -1.96 6.30
CA VAL A 167 -4.32 -3.34 5.88
C VAL A 167 -5.77 -3.51 5.41
N PRO A 168 -6.07 -3.28 4.12
CA PRO A 168 -7.39 -3.56 3.58
C PRO A 168 -7.64 -5.07 3.59
N ILE A 169 -8.74 -5.46 4.23
CA ILE A 169 -9.20 -6.84 4.24
C ILE A 169 -9.99 -7.09 2.97
N GLU A 170 -9.63 -8.16 2.27
CA GLU A 170 -10.26 -8.55 1.02
C GLU A 170 -11.57 -9.28 1.31
N GLU A 171 -12.63 -8.76 0.68
CA GLU A 171 -13.95 -9.34 0.68
C GLU A 171 -14.39 -9.45 -0.77
N ASN A 172 -14.72 -10.66 -1.21
CA ASN A 172 -15.39 -10.88 -2.48
C ASN A 172 -16.40 -12.02 -2.32
N VAL A 173 -17.27 -12.18 -3.31
CA VAL A 173 -18.35 -13.19 -3.30
C VAL A 173 -17.79 -14.60 -3.11
N GLU A 174 -16.64 -14.92 -3.70
CA GLU A 174 -16.02 -16.25 -3.62
C GLU A 174 -15.45 -16.53 -2.23
N ILE A 175 -14.71 -15.58 -1.65
CA ILE A 175 -14.21 -15.63 -0.27
C ILE A 175 -15.40 -15.78 0.69
N ASN A 176 -16.45 -14.99 0.52
CA ASN A 176 -17.65 -15.05 1.36
C ASN A 176 -18.33 -16.42 1.29
N LYS A 177 -18.48 -17.00 0.08
CA LYS A 177 -19.02 -18.36 -0.09
C LYS A 177 -18.14 -19.41 0.61
N ALA A 178 -16.82 -19.31 0.48
CA ALA A 178 -15.87 -20.21 1.14
C ALA A 178 -15.96 -20.10 2.68
N VAL A 179 -16.02 -18.88 3.22
CA VAL A 179 -16.19 -18.65 4.65
C VAL A 179 -17.51 -19.22 5.15
N VAL A 180 -18.61 -19.03 4.40
CA VAL A 180 -19.92 -19.60 4.75
C VAL A 180 -19.86 -21.13 4.79
N ARG A 181 -19.26 -21.78 3.79
CA ARG A 181 -19.04 -23.23 3.75
C ARG A 181 -18.29 -23.72 4.99
N SER A 182 -17.23 -23.02 5.37
CA SER A 182 -16.47 -23.30 6.60
C SER A 182 -17.33 -23.22 7.87
N LYS A 183 -18.24 -22.24 7.96
CA LYS A 183 -19.18 -22.14 9.11
C LYS A 183 -20.19 -23.28 9.18
N PHE A 184 -20.45 -23.96 8.06
CA PHE A 184 -21.25 -25.19 8.01
C PHE A 184 -20.43 -26.47 8.26
N GLY A 185 -19.15 -26.33 8.64
CA GLY A 185 -18.28 -27.46 9.00
C GLY A 185 -17.54 -28.10 7.84
N GLU A 186 -17.57 -27.48 6.65
CA GLU A 186 -16.75 -27.94 5.53
C GLU A 186 -15.27 -27.58 5.74
N ALA A 187 -14.40 -28.55 5.47
CA ALA A 187 -12.95 -28.40 5.49
C ALA A 187 -12.40 -28.54 4.06
N ASP A 188 -11.12 -28.22 3.88
CA ASP A 188 -10.39 -28.45 2.62
C ASP A 188 -10.98 -27.71 1.42
N ILE A 189 -11.44 -26.49 1.65
CA ILE A 189 -12.10 -25.65 0.67
C ILE A 189 -11.07 -25.18 -0.37
N GLU A 190 -11.34 -25.42 -1.64
CA GLU A 190 -10.51 -24.94 -2.74
C GLU A 190 -10.88 -23.51 -3.13
N TYR A 191 -9.88 -22.63 -3.24
CA TYR A 191 -10.02 -21.26 -3.72
C TYR A 191 -8.74 -20.81 -4.44
N ARG A 192 -8.86 -20.26 -5.66
CA ARG A 192 -7.73 -19.82 -6.50
C ARG A 192 -6.56 -20.84 -6.54
N GLY A 193 -6.88 -22.12 -6.68
CA GLY A 193 -5.90 -23.22 -6.78
C GLY A 193 -5.19 -23.58 -5.46
N ASN A 194 -5.64 -23.05 -4.32
CA ASN A 194 -5.11 -23.37 -3.00
C ASN A 194 -6.19 -24.05 -2.14
N ARG A 195 -5.77 -24.89 -1.21
CA ARG A 195 -6.62 -25.51 -0.19
C ARG A 195 -6.65 -24.63 1.05
N TYR A 196 -7.82 -24.53 1.68
CA TYR A 196 -8.07 -23.73 2.89
C TYR A 196 -8.87 -24.52 3.92
N VAL A 197 -8.87 -24.04 5.16
CA VAL A 197 -9.64 -24.60 6.27
C VAL A 197 -9.22 -26.04 6.56
N TYR A 198 -8.04 -26.18 7.15
CA TYR A 198 -7.43 -27.44 7.56
C TYR A 198 -6.64 -27.25 8.86
N ASP A 199 -6.33 -28.34 9.55
CA ASP A 199 -5.60 -28.29 10.82
C ASP A 199 -4.16 -27.83 10.60
N THR A 200 -3.74 -26.85 11.41
CA THR A 200 -2.43 -26.20 11.37
C THR A 200 -1.87 -26.00 12.79
N SER A 201 -2.35 -26.79 13.75
CA SER A 201 -1.95 -26.72 15.15
C SER A 201 -0.44 -26.87 15.35
N ASP A 202 0.18 -27.86 14.70
CA ASP A 202 1.64 -28.08 14.76
C ASP A 202 2.44 -26.88 14.25
N LEU A 203 2.00 -26.25 13.15
CA LEU A 203 2.65 -25.06 12.58
C LEU A 203 2.58 -23.86 13.52
N ARG A 204 1.45 -23.71 14.22
CA ARG A 204 1.26 -22.62 15.17
C ARG A 204 2.29 -22.67 16.29
N ASP A 205 2.47 -23.85 16.87
CA ASP A 205 3.36 -24.04 18.01
C ASP A 205 4.83 -23.86 17.58
N GLU A 206 5.20 -24.36 16.39
CA GLU A 206 6.52 -24.14 15.81
C GLU A 206 6.84 -22.65 15.63
N ILE A 207 5.95 -21.90 14.98
CA ILE A 207 6.14 -20.45 14.74
C ILE A 207 6.18 -19.70 16.07
N MET A 208 5.28 -20.03 17.00
CA MET A 208 5.21 -19.36 18.31
C MET A 208 6.48 -19.59 19.12
N ASP A 209 7.06 -20.80 19.09
CA ASP A 209 8.32 -21.11 19.78
C ASP A 209 9.50 -20.35 19.15
N ALA A 210 9.55 -20.26 17.82
CA ALA A 210 10.54 -19.44 17.13
C ALA A 210 10.43 -17.96 17.53
N VAL A 211 9.21 -17.41 17.58
CA VAL A 211 8.97 -16.02 18.00
C VAL A 211 9.29 -15.82 19.48
N ARG A 212 8.97 -16.77 20.36
CA ARG A 212 9.32 -16.71 21.78
C ARG A 212 10.83 -16.60 21.95
N ALA A 213 11.59 -17.40 21.20
CA ALA A 213 13.04 -17.36 21.23
C ALA A 213 13.59 -15.97 20.83
N LEU A 214 12.96 -15.24 19.90
CA LEU A 214 13.36 -13.87 19.55
C LEU A 214 13.29 -12.90 20.74
N GLY A 215 12.44 -13.16 21.74
CA GLY A 215 12.32 -12.33 22.94
C GLY A 215 13.63 -12.21 23.73
N ASP A 216 14.52 -13.19 23.60
CA ASP A 216 15.81 -13.26 24.29
C ASP A 216 16.94 -12.53 23.55
N TYR A 217 16.71 -12.10 22.31
CA TYR A 217 17.73 -11.51 21.46
C TYR A 217 17.39 -10.07 21.06
N GLN A 218 18.38 -9.18 21.11
CA GLN A 218 18.30 -7.83 20.55
C GLN A 218 19.02 -7.82 19.19
N ILE A 219 18.26 -8.04 18.12
CA ILE A 219 18.86 -8.36 16.80
C ILE A 219 18.74 -7.19 15.85
N GLU A 220 19.88 -6.62 15.51
CA GLU A 220 19.99 -5.71 14.38
C GLU A 220 20.02 -6.47 13.05
N VAL A 221 19.43 -5.87 12.02
CA VAL A 221 19.41 -6.42 10.67
C VAL A 221 20.04 -5.43 9.70
N SER A 222 20.94 -5.94 8.86
CA SER A 222 21.56 -5.25 7.74
C SER A 222 20.84 -5.61 6.43
N ILE A 223 20.49 -4.60 5.62
CA ILE A 223 19.88 -4.76 4.31
C ILE A 223 20.97 -4.47 3.26
N PRO A 224 21.54 -5.49 2.59
CA PRO A 224 22.68 -5.27 1.68
C PRO A 224 22.30 -4.64 0.33
N TYR A 225 21.00 -4.61 0.00
CA TYR A 225 20.44 -4.15 -1.28
C TYR A 225 19.48 -2.96 -1.09
N SER A 226 19.84 -1.99 -0.25
CA SER A 226 18.93 -0.88 0.09
C SER A 226 18.50 -0.05 -1.12
N ASN A 227 19.36 0.12 -2.13
CA ASN A 227 19.00 0.89 -3.32
C ASN A 227 18.00 0.13 -4.20
N ALA A 228 18.00 -1.21 -4.13
CA ALA A 228 17.06 -2.04 -4.88
C ALA A 228 15.60 -1.82 -4.48
N LEU A 229 15.35 -1.39 -3.24
CA LEU A 229 14.01 -1.16 -2.69
C LEU A 229 13.53 0.28 -2.88
N MET A 230 14.43 1.22 -3.23
CA MET A 230 14.09 2.64 -3.42
C MET A 230 12.92 2.87 -4.39
N PRO A 231 12.81 2.15 -5.53
CA PRO A 231 11.71 2.38 -6.46
C PRO A 231 10.34 1.95 -5.93
N MET A 232 10.26 1.21 -4.82
CA MET A 232 9.00 0.92 -4.13
C MET A 232 8.44 2.15 -3.39
N VAL A 233 9.25 3.18 -3.15
CA VAL A 233 8.86 4.39 -2.41
C VAL A 233 8.60 5.55 -3.36
N ASN A 234 7.38 6.10 -3.31
CA ASN A 234 7.08 7.34 -4.00
C ASN A 234 7.75 8.54 -3.29
N CYS A 235 8.96 8.90 -3.71
CA CYS A 235 9.76 9.98 -3.13
C CYS A 235 9.18 11.39 -3.36
N TYR A 236 8.16 11.55 -4.21
CA TYR A 236 7.46 12.82 -4.40
C TYR A 236 6.43 13.12 -3.29
N ARG A 237 6.12 12.13 -2.44
CA ARG A 237 5.19 12.30 -1.31
C ARG A 237 5.91 12.80 -0.07
N THR A 238 5.23 13.64 0.70
CA THR A 238 5.66 14.10 2.02
C THR A 238 5.84 12.93 3.00
N GLU A 239 5.05 11.87 2.87
CA GLU A 239 5.11 10.68 3.73
C GLU A 239 6.18 9.66 3.32
N SER A 240 6.93 9.91 2.24
CA SER A 240 7.91 8.97 1.66
C SER A 240 8.90 8.39 2.68
N LYS A 241 9.38 9.22 3.62
CA LYS A 241 10.29 8.79 4.69
C LYS A 241 9.67 7.70 5.58
N ARG A 242 8.39 7.83 5.93
CA ARG A 242 7.65 6.84 6.72
C ARG A 242 7.38 5.58 5.91
N HIS A 243 7.07 5.73 4.62
CA HIS A 243 6.92 4.57 3.72
C HIS A 243 8.21 3.76 3.60
N ALA A 244 9.36 4.42 3.44
CA ALA A 244 10.67 3.78 3.41
C ALA A 244 10.97 3.04 4.72
N GLN A 245 10.68 3.67 5.86
CA GLN A 245 10.82 3.06 7.18
C GLN A 245 9.93 1.82 7.34
N THR A 246 8.66 1.88 6.92
CA THR A 246 7.75 0.72 6.95
C THR A 246 8.30 -0.44 6.12
N ILE A 247 8.71 -0.18 4.88
CA ILE A 247 9.26 -1.20 3.97
C ILE A 247 10.51 -1.85 4.56
N ALA A 248 11.46 -1.02 5.02
CA ALA A 248 12.69 -1.51 5.64
C ALA A 248 12.39 -2.34 6.90
N SER A 249 11.47 -1.87 7.74
CA SER A 249 11.13 -2.54 9.01
C SER A 249 10.43 -3.88 8.80
N LEU A 250 9.53 -3.99 7.81
CA LEU A 250 8.90 -5.25 7.44
C LEU A 250 9.92 -6.25 6.90
N LEU A 251 10.85 -5.81 6.05
CA LEU A 251 11.91 -6.67 5.52
C LEU A 251 12.86 -7.14 6.64
N LYS A 252 13.24 -6.25 7.55
CA LYS A 252 14.02 -6.61 8.74
C LYS A 252 13.25 -7.57 9.65
N SER A 253 11.94 -7.41 9.77
CA SER A 253 11.07 -8.30 10.54
C SER A 253 11.07 -9.72 9.95
N SER A 254 10.96 -9.86 8.62
CA SER A 254 11.12 -11.14 7.92
C SER A 254 12.49 -11.78 8.19
N ALA A 255 13.56 -10.98 8.15
CA ALA A 255 14.90 -11.47 8.42
C ALA A 255 15.08 -11.93 9.88
N ARG A 256 14.50 -11.20 10.85
CA ARG A 256 14.51 -11.58 12.28
C ARG A 256 13.74 -12.85 12.55
N LEU A 257 12.57 -12.99 11.94
CA LEU A 257 11.76 -14.21 12.06
C LEU A 257 12.61 -15.44 11.71
N ASN A 258 13.43 -15.33 10.67
CA ASN A 258 14.28 -16.41 10.18
C ASN A 258 15.69 -16.41 10.78
N LEU A 259 15.93 -15.75 11.92
CA LEU A 259 17.25 -15.56 12.55
C LEU A 259 18.17 -16.78 12.48
N PHE A 260 17.67 -17.94 12.92
CA PHE A 260 18.49 -19.14 13.11
C PHE A 260 19.05 -19.71 11.81
N GLU A 261 18.48 -19.32 10.68
CA GLU A 261 18.88 -19.73 9.33
C GLU A 261 19.62 -18.61 8.57
N ARG A 262 19.84 -17.45 9.20
CA ARG A 262 20.42 -16.27 8.52
C ARG A 262 21.93 -16.15 8.78
N LYS A 263 22.61 -15.55 7.79
CA LYS A 263 24.02 -15.16 7.93
C LYS A 263 24.12 -13.95 8.85
N ILE A 264 25.21 -13.89 9.60
CA ILE A 264 25.55 -12.78 10.48
C ILE A 264 26.76 -12.06 9.87
N ASP A 265 26.74 -10.72 9.85
CA ASP A 265 27.88 -9.91 9.42
C ASP A 265 28.93 -9.74 10.52
N ASP A 266 30.05 -9.09 10.19
CA ASP A 266 31.16 -8.88 11.12
C ASP A 266 30.78 -8.02 12.35
N ASN A 267 29.65 -7.31 12.30
CA ASN A 267 29.13 -6.49 13.40
C ASN A 267 28.07 -7.24 14.24
N GLY A 268 27.87 -8.54 14.00
CA GLY A 268 26.87 -9.33 14.73
C GLY A 268 25.43 -9.10 14.27
N ARG A 269 25.23 -8.47 13.10
CA ARG A 269 23.89 -8.17 12.56
C ARG A 269 23.44 -9.27 11.61
N VAL A 270 22.15 -9.60 11.64
CA VAL A 270 21.55 -10.51 10.66
C VAL A 270 21.54 -9.86 9.29
N ILE A 271 21.97 -10.59 8.26
CA ILE A 271 21.92 -10.11 6.87
C ILE A 271 20.60 -10.59 6.25
N ALA A 272 19.80 -9.65 5.77
CA ALA A 272 18.58 -9.97 5.03
C ALA A 272 18.90 -10.68 3.71
N SER A 273 18.17 -11.75 3.40
CA SER A 273 18.36 -12.57 2.19
C SER A 273 17.44 -12.15 1.06
N ALA A 274 17.59 -12.74 -0.13
CA ALA A 274 16.64 -12.57 -1.22
C ALA A 274 15.21 -13.03 -0.84
N GLN A 275 15.08 -14.05 0.01
CA GLN A 275 13.79 -14.58 0.47
C GLN A 275 13.00 -13.55 1.30
N ASP A 276 13.68 -12.64 2.01
CA ASP A 276 13.03 -11.56 2.75
C ASP A 276 12.41 -10.52 1.80
N VAL A 277 13.02 -10.29 0.62
CA VAL A 277 12.43 -9.47 -0.46
C VAL A 277 11.20 -10.14 -1.05
N VAL A 278 11.25 -11.46 -1.26
CA VAL A 278 10.08 -12.21 -1.75
C VAL A 278 8.92 -12.11 -0.76
N SER A 279 9.19 -12.27 0.54
CA SER A 279 8.18 -12.12 1.60
C SER A 279 7.58 -10.71 1.64
N LEU A 280 8.41 -9.68 1.42
CA LEU A 280 7.95 -8.30 1.26
C LEU A 280 7.02 -8.13 0.05
N ILE A 281 7.36 -8.74 -1.09
CA ILE A 281 6.56 -8.66 -2.32
C ILE A 281 5.23 -9.40 -2.19
N THR A 282 5.18 -10.50 -1.44
CA THR A 282 3.90 -11.15 -1.07
C THR A 282 2.94 -10.21 -0.36
N MET A 283 3.45 -9.26 0.43
CA MET A 283 2.65 -8.24 1.12
C MET A 283 2.35 -7.02 0.24
N PHE A 284 2.85 -6.97 -0.99
CA PHE A 284 2.79 -5.76 -1.81
C PHE A 284 1.38 -5.20 -2.03
N PRO A 285 0.33 -6.02 -2.31
CA PRO A 285 -1.03 -5.49 -2.47
C PRO A 285 -1.52 -4.71 -1.24
N VAL A 286 -1.05 -5.10 -0.05
CA VAL A 286 -1.36 -4.44 1.23
C VAL A 286 -0.50 -3.19 1.42
N ILE A 287 0.81 -3.28 1.16
CA ILE A 287 1.75 -2.15 1.29
C ILE A 287 1.35 -1.00 0.35
N GLN A 288 0.89 -1.33 -0.87
CA GLN A 288 0.48 -0.36 -1.87
C GLN A 288 -0.67 0.54 -1.38
N ALA A 289 -1.63 -0.04 -0.66
CA ALA A 289 -2.75 0.70 -0.07
C ALA A 289 -2.28 1.84 0.85
N THR A 290 -1.12 1.68 1.50
CA THR A 290 -0.54 2.72 2.36
C THR A 290 0.36 3.66 1.57
N VAL A 291 1.30 3.11 0.79
CA VAL A 291 2.33 3.90 0.12
C VAL A 291 1.72 4.81 -0.96
N GLN A 292 0.63 4.37 -1.58
CA GLN A 292 0.02 5.03 -2.74
C GLN A 292 -1.39 5.52 -2.49
N ASN A 293 -2.02 5.13 -1.37
CA ASN A 293 -3.45 5.37 -1.14
C ASN A 293 -4.33 4.73 -2.25
N CYS A 294 -3.81 3.65 -2.85
CA CYS A 294 -4.44 2.90 -3.93
C CYS A 294 -4.34 1.41 -3.61
N ASP A 295 -5.43 0.66 -3.79
CA ASP A 295 -5.41 -0.79 -3.70
C ASP A 295 -5.16 -1.46 -5.07
N LEU A 296 -5.24 -2.79 -5.11
CA LEU A 296 -5.04 -3.57 -6.34
C LEU A 296 -6.07 -3.21 -7.42
N ILE A 297 -7.32 -2.96 -7.04
CA ILE A 297 -8.39 -2.60 -7.98
C ILE A 297 -8.12 -1.20 -8.55
N ASP A 298 -7.73 -0.24 -7.71
CA ASP A 298 -7.35 1.10 -8.16
C ASP A 298 -6.20 1.07 -9.16
N THR A 299 -5.21 0.22 -8.90
CA THR A 299 -4.05 0.01 -9.77
C THR A 299 -4.46 -0.61 -11.09
N PHE A 300 -5.31 -1.64 -11.05
CA PHE A 300 -5.87 -2.26 -12.24
C PHE A 300 -6.67 -1.24 -13.06
N ILE A 301 -7.56 -0.47 -12.44
CA ILE A 301 -8.35 0.57 -13.12
C ILE A 301 -7.42 1.56 -13.80
N TYR A 302 -6.41 2.08 -13.10
CA TYR A 302 -5.44 3.01 -13.68
C TYR A 302 -4.71 2.40 -14.88
N ASN A 303 -4.19 1.18 -14.76
CA ASN A 303 -3.47 0.49 -15.84
C ASN A 303 -4.39 0.15 -17.03
N TYR A 304 -5.62 -0.24 -16.76
CA TYR A 304 -6.64 -0.45 -17.79
C TYR A 304 -6.89 0.85 -18.56
N LEU A 305 -7.04 1.97 -17.86
CA LEU A 305 -7.26 3.29 -18.44
C LEU A 305 -6.03 3.87 -19.16
N LEU A 306 -4.82 3.40 -18.87
CA LEU A 306 -3.64 3.71 -19.68
C LEU A 306 -3.75 3.08 -21.08
N GLY A 307 -4.24 1.84 -21.17
CA GLY A 307 -4.43 1.12 -22.43
C GLY A 307 -5.76 1.40 -23.13
N HIS A 308 -6.74 1.92 -22.39
CA HIS A 308 -8.12 2.18 -22.83
C HIS A 308 -8.56 3.55 -22.30
N PRO A 309 -8.03 4.66 -22.84
CA PRO A 309 -8.46 5.98 -22.42
C PRO A 309 -9.92 6.21 -22.83
N SER A 310 -10.61 7.05 -22.07
CA SER A 310 -12.03 7.37 -22.26
C SER A 310 -12.98 6.17 -22.13
N SER A 311 -12.65 5.19 -21.27
CA SER A 311 -13.57 4.08 -20.97
C SER A 311 -14.75 4.53 -20.11
N SER A 312 -15.93 3.98 -20.41
CA SER A 312 -17.14 4.14 -19.62
C SER A 312 -17.09 3.33 -18.33
N GLU A 313 -17.91 3.72 -17.34
CA GLU A 313 -18.01 3.01 -16.06
C GLU A 313 -18.33 1.49 -16.24
N ILE A 314 -19.15 1.15 -17.24
CA ILE A 314 -19.55 -0.24 -17.51
C ILE A 314 -18.38 -1.06 -18.07
N GLU A 315 -17.56 -0.47 -18.93
CA GLU A 315 -16.38 -1.14 -19.48
C GLU A 315 -15.33 -1.41 -18.40
N ILE A 316 -15.14 -0.43 -17.50
CA ILE A 316 -14.22 -0.58 -16.36
C ILE A 316 -14.69 -1.69 -15.43
N ILE A 317 -15.99 -1.75 -15.09
CA ILE A 317 -16.55 -2.84 -14.26
C ILE A 317 -16.29 -4.20 -14.91
N ARG A 318 -16.62 -4.35 -16.20
CA ARG A 318 -16.39 -5.61 -16.92
C ARG A 318 -14.93 -6.02 -16.94
N ALA A 319 -14.02 -5.08 -17.16
CA ALA A 319 -12.59 -5.37 -17.14
C ALA A 319 -12.12 -5.86 -15.77
N VAL A 320 -12.59 -5.24 -14.67
CA VAL A 320 -12.27 -5.67 -13.30
C VAL A 320 -12.82 -7.08 -13.01
N GLU A 321 -14.02 -7.38 -13.49
CA GLU A 321 -14.67 -8.68 -13.35
C GLU A 321 -14.00 -9.77 -14.20
N ASP A 322 -13.63 -9.45 -15.44
CA ASP A 322 -12.94 -10.35 -16.37
C ASP A 322 -11.55 -10.75 -15.87
N GLU A 323 -10.87 -9.84 -15.15
CA GLU A 323 -9.61 -10.13 -14.45
C GLU A 323 -9.80 -10.98 -13.17
N GLY A 324 -11.05 -11.26 -12.78
CA GLY A 324 -11.37 -12.05 -11.61
C GLY A 324 -11.00 -11.37 -10.29
N LEU A 325 -10.91 -10.03 -10.28
CA LEU A 325 -10.58 -9.27 -9.08
C LEU A 325 -11.76 -9.23 -8.11
N THR A 326 -12.91 -8.72 -8.56
CA THR A 326 -14.18 -8.72 -7.80
C THR A 326 -15.36 -8.35 -8.71
N GLU A 327 -16.57 -8.72 -8.31
CA GLU A 327 -17.80 -8.07 -8.80
C GLU A 327 -17.85 -6.65 -8.23
N LEU A 328 -17.84 -5.64 -9.11
CA LEU A 328 -17.72 -4.23 -8.70
C LEU A 328 -19.05 -3.52 -8.90
N ARG A 329 -19.65 -3.00 -7.83
CA ARG A 329 -20.88 -2.20 -7.95
C ARG A 329 -20.57 -0.82 -8.51
N LEU A 330 -21.52 -0.22 -9.22
CA LEU A 330 -21.34 1.09 -9.85
C LEU A 330 -21.03 2.22 -8.86
N ASP A 331 -21.68 2.21 -7.69
CA ASP A 331 -21.41 3.16 -6.61
C ASP A 331 -20.00 2.98 -6.02
N GLU A 332 -19.53 1.74 -5.89
CA GLU A 332 -18.16 1.44 -5.48
C GLU A 332 -17.16 1.94 -6.51
N LEU A 333 -17.37 1.67 -7.81
CA LEU A 333 -16.52 2.18 -8.88
C LEU A 333 -16.42 3.71 -8.82
N ARG A 334 -17.54 4.41 -8.70
CA ARG A 334 -17.57 5.88 -8.62
C ARG A 334 -16.75 6.42 -7.46
N ASN A 335 -16.84 5.80 -6.28
CA ASN A 335 -16.03 6.19 -5.14
C ASN A 335 -14.52 5.99 -5.41
N ARG A 336 -14.15 4.92 -6.11
CA ARG A 336 -12.76 4.64 -6.52
C ARG A 336 -12.26 5.63 -7.56
N LEU A 337 -13.06 5.92 -8.58
CA LEU A 337 -12.75 6.90 -9.62
C LEU A 337 -12.58 8.31 -9.03
N GLU A 338 -13.47 8.74 -8.14
CA GLU A 338 -13.33 10.03 -7.45
C GLU A 338 -12.10 10.07 -6.53
N ARG A 339 -11.75 8.96 -5.86
CA ARG A 339 -10.49 8.85 -5.11
C ARG A 339 -9.28 9.00 -6.03
N LEU A 340 -9.23 8.24 -7.13
CA LEU A 340 -8.15 8.30 -8.12
C LEU A 340 -8.01 9.71 -8.74
N LYS A 341 -9.13 10.37 -9.02
CA LYS A 341 -9.16 11.75 -9.52
C LYS A 341 -8.67 12.75 -8.46
N THR A 342 -9.12 12.61 -7.22
CA THR A 342 -8.67 13.47 -6.09
C THR A 342 -7.16 13.36 -5.89
N GLU A 343 -6.63 12.15 -6.07
CA GLU A 343 -5.19 11.87 -6.04
C GLU A 343 -4.50 12.19 -7.38
N ASN A 344 -5.18 12.79 -8.35
CA ASN A 344 -4.63 13.18 -9.66
C ASN A 344 -4.05 12.02 -10.50
N TYR A 345 -4.51 10.78 -10.28
CA TYR A 345 -4.13 9.61 -11.08
C TYR A 345 -4.96 9.47 -12.35
N ILE A 346 -6.18 10.00 -12.39
CA ILE A 346 -7.05 9.95 -13.56
C ILE A 346 -7.76 11.29 -13.77
N TYR A 347 -8.24 11.49 -14.98
CA TYR A 347 -9.18 12.53 -15.37
C TYR A 347 -10.56 11.92 -15.58
N LEU A 348 -11.61 12.63 -15.19
CA LEU A 348 -13.00 12.25 -15.46
C LEU A 348 -13.63 13.31 -16.36
N GLU A 349 -14.17 12.88 -17.49
CA GLU A 349 -14.84 13.72 -18.47
C GLU A 349 -16.33 13.36 -18.56
N ALA A 350 -17.19 14.37 -18.66
CA ALA A 350 -18.61 14.13 -18.89
C ALA A 350 -18.87 13.81 -20.37
N SER A 351 -19.67 12.78 -20.65
CA SER A 351 -20.11 12.42 -21.99
C SER A 351 -21.63 12.23 -22.06
N ALA A 352 -22.16 12.15 -23.28
CA ALA A 352 -23.59 11.92 -23.51
C ALA A 352 -24.09 10.56 -22.97
N THR A 353 -23.19 9.60 -22.76
CA THR A 353 -23.50 8.24 -22.31
C THR A 353 -23.08 7.97 -20.86
N GLY A 354 -22.43 8.92 -20.19
CA GLY A 354 -22.00 8.79 -18.80
C GLY A 354 -20.72 9.55 -18.47
N VAL A 355 -19.96 9.05 -17.50
CA VAL A 355 -18.62 9.57 -17.18
C VAL A 355 -17.59 8.71 -17.91
N LEU A 356 -16.66 9.35 -18.60
CA LEU A 356 -15.49 8.70 -19.19
C LEU A 356 -14.28 8.95 -18.31
N ALA A 357 -13.46 7.92 -18.10
CA ALA A 357 -12.23 8.04 -17.33
C ALA A 357 -11.01 7.87 -18.22
N SER A 358 -9.95 8.61 -17.93
CA SER A 358 -8.67 8.53 -18.63
C SER A 358 -7.53 8.61 -17.62
N ALA A 359 -6.49 7.80 -17.78
CA ALA A 359 -5.33 7.84 -16.88
C ALA A 359 -4.53 9.14 -17.04
N ASN A 360 -3.98 9.65 -15.93
CA ASN A 360 -3.00 10.73 -15.94
C ASN A 360 -1.61 10.14 -16.19
N PHE A 361 -1.03 10.46 -17.35
CA PHE A 361 0.30 9.99 -17.75
C PHE A 361 1.43 10.64 -16.94
N GLU A 362 1.21 11.82 -16.37
CA GLU A 362 2.21 12.54 -15.57
C GLU A 362 2.35 11.97 -14.16
N LYS A 363 1.32 11.26 -13.66
CA LYS A 363 1.32 10.65 -12.33
C LYS A 363 1.04 9.16 -12.43
N ARG A 364 2.10 8.35 -12.39
CA ARG A 364 1.97 6.88 -12.40
C ARG A 364 1.65 6.34 -11.01
N ILE A 365 0.65 5.45 -10.93
CA ILE A 365 0.57 4.50 -9.81
C ILE A 365 1.83 3.65 -9.94
N ILE A 366 2.77 3.80 -9.00
CA ILE A 366 4.08 3.16 -9.10
C ILE A 366 3.86 1.66 -8.89
N THR A 367 3.88 0.87 -9.94
CA THR A 367 3.95 -0.57 -9.75
C THR A 367 5.25 -0.96 -9.05
N PRO A 368 5.26 -2.04 -8.26
CA PRO A 368 6.42 -2.42 -7.46
C PRO A 368 7.59 -2.64 -8.39
N SER A 369 8.47 -1.65 -8.46
CA SER A 369 9.74 -1.80 -9.14
C SER A 369 10.77 -2.09 -8.06
N ILE A 370 11.40 -3.24 -8.20
CA ILE A 370 12.59 -3.62 -7.45
C ILE A 370 13.71 -3.72 -8.47
N ASN A 371 14.90 -3.24 -8.12
CA ASN A 371 16.09 -3.57 -8.89
C ASN A 371 16.50 -5.03 -8.61
N TRP A 372 15.87 -5.97 -9.31
CA TRP A 372 16.09 -7.41 -9.11
C TRP A 372 17.56 -7.82 -9.33
N ASN A 373 18.29 -7.09 -10.18
CA ASN A 373 19.71 -7.36 -10.43
C ASN A 373 20.58 -7.03 -9.21
N GLU A 374 20.31 -5.93 -8.53
CA GLU A 374 21.07 -5.57 -7.32
C GLU A 374 20.82 -6.58 -6.19
N VAL A 375 19.57 -7.01 -5.99
CA VAL A 375 19.26 -8.09 -5.02
C VAL A 375 19.99 -9.37 -5.40
N TYR A 376 19.99 -9.73 -6.68
CA TYR A 376 20.67 -10.93 -7.20
C TYR A 376 22.20 -10.87 -7.04
N GLU A 377 22.80 -9.70 -7.20
CA GLU A 377 24.24 -9.52 -7.01
C GLU A 377 24.65 -9.78 -5.55
N CYS A 378 23.78 -9.44 -4.59
CA CYS A 378 23.98 -9.72 -3.17
C CYS A 378 23.66 -11.16 -2.80
N ASP A 379 22.59 -11.74 -3.36
CA ASP A 379 22.11 -13.07 -3.00
C ASP A 379 21.53 -13.84 -4.20
N LYS A 380 22.21 -14.94 -4.55
CA LYS A 380 21.92 -15.78 -5.73
C LYS A 380 21.21 -17.07 -5.36
N THR A 381 20.77 -17.23 -4.11
CA THR A 381 20.10 -18.45 -3.68
C THR A 381 18.74 -18.59 -4.35
N GLU A 382 18.26 -19.83 -4.40
CA GLU A 382 16.87 -20.12 -4.72
C GLU A 382 15.94 -19.38 -3.76
N VAL A 383 14.77 -19.02 -4.27
CA VAL A 383 13.71 -18.39 -3.49
C VAL A 383 12.38 -19.10 -3.73
N ILE A 384 11.50 -19.07 -2.74
CA ILE A 384 10.17 -19.68 -2.82
C ILE A 384 9.14 -18.56 -2.68
N ASP A 385 8.16 -18.52 -3.58
CA ASP A 385 7.00 -17.66 -3.43
C ASP A 385 6.11 -18.18 -2.29
N PRO A 386 5.97 -17.46 -1.16
CA PRO A 386 5.15 -17.89 -0.04
C PRO A 386 3.69 -18.15 -0.42
N LEU A 387 3.16 -17.44 -1.42
CA LEU A 387 1.77 -17.61 -1.83
C LEU A 387 1.55 -18.86 -2.67
N THR A 388 2.52 -19.29 -3.48
CA THR A 388 2.29 -20.42 -4.40
C THR A 388 3.09 -21.66 -4.03
N GLY A 389 4.05 -21.55 -3.10
CA GLY A 389 5.03 -22.59 -2.80
C GLY A 389 5.98 -22.89 -3.98
N LYS A 390 5.89 -22.11 -5.07
CA LYS A 390 6.72 -22.33 -6.25
C LYS A 390 8.15 -21.89 -5.97
N ILE A 391 9.08 -22.78 -6.28
CA ILE A 391 10.52 -22.53 -6.18
C ILE A 391 11.01 -21.86 -7.46
N TYR A 392 11.80 -20.81 -7.30
CA TYR A 392 12.48 -20.08 -8.36
C TYR A 392 13.98 -20.24 -8.18
N LYS A 393 14.68 -20.37 -9.31
CA LYS A 393 16.13 -20.56 -9.34
C LYS A 393 16.87 -19.44 -8.59
N ASP A 394 16.39 -18.21 -8.74
CA ASP A 394 16.90 -17.02 -8.08
C ASP A 394 15.85 -15.90 -8.09
N ILE A 395 16.20 -14.78 -7.44
CA ILE A 395 15.34 -13.62 -7.32
C ILE A 395 14.99 -12.96 -8.68
N ARG A 396 15.80 -13.13 -9.74
CA ARG A 396 15.49 -12.58 -11.07
C ARG A 396 14.41 -13.39 -11.74
N SER A 397 14.50 -14.72 -11.68
CA SER A 397 13.42 -15.60 -12.17
C SER A 397 12.11 -15.35 -11.44
N TYR A 398 12.16 -15.00 -10.15
CA TYR A 398 10.97 -14.56 -9.40
C TYR A 398 10.48 -13.19 -9.88
N GLY A 399 11.39 -12.22 -10.07
CA GLY A 399 11.07 -10.89 -10.59
C GLY A 399 10.38 -10.93 -11.95
N GLU A 400 10.88 -11.73 -12.90
CA GLU A 400 10.24 -11.97 -14.21
C GLU A 400 8.81 -12.50 -14.06
N TYR A 401 8.60 -13.43 -13.12
CA TYR A 401 7.27 -13.94 -12.84
C TYR A 401 6.34 -12.87 -12.26
N ILE A 402 6.83 -12.03 -11.35
CA ILE A 402 6.04 -10.95 -10.74
C ILE A 402 5.68 -9.89 -11.78
N ILE A 403 6.64 -9.49 -12.62
CA ILE A 403 6.43 -8.57 -13.74
C ILE A 403 5.31 -9.12 -14.64
N LYS A 404 5.39 -10.39 -15.02
CA LYS A 404 4.35 -11.03 -15.83
C LYS A 404 3.01 -11.14 -15.10
N ARG A 405 3.01 -11.53 -13.83
CA ARG A 405 1.80 -11.77 -13.03
C ARG A 405 0.98 -10.50 -12.84
N TYR A 406 1.65 -9.38 -12.57
CA TYR A 406 0.98 -8.10 -12.35
C TYR A 406 0.86 -7.26 -13.63
N ASN A 407 1.19 -7.85 -14.79
CA ASN A 407 1.17 -7.18 -16.09
C ASN A 407 1.97 -5.86 -16.08
N LEU A 408 3.15 -5.88 -15.46
CA LEU A 408 4.03 -4.72 -15.26
C LEU A 408 4.87 -4.38 -16.49
N GLU A 409 4.94 -5.30 -17.46
CA GLU A 409 5.44 -5.00 -18.80
C GLU A 409 4.38 -4.18 -19.54
N ILE A 410 4.35 -2.89 -19.25
CA ILE A 410 3.84 -1.95 -20.23
C ILE A 410 4.95 -1.83 -21.27
N ASP A 411 4.78 -2.51 -22.41
CA ASP A 411 5.52 -2.13 -23.61
C ASP A 411 5.12 -0.67 -23.88
N GLU A 412 6.00 0.26 -23.48
CA GLU A 412 5.74 1.69 -23.60
C GLU A 412 5.48 2.07 -25.07
N GLU A 413 6.11 1.37 -26.01
CA GLU A 413 5.92 1.58 -27.44
C GLU A 413 4.54 1.07 -27.90
N GLU A 414 4.08 -0.08 -27.41
CA GLU A 414 2.76 -0.63 -27.73
C GLU A 414 1.62 0.12 -27.03
N ALA A 415 1.81 0.52 -25.77
CA ALA A 415 0.88 1.36 -25.03
C ALA A 415 0.75 2.74 -25.68
N GLU A 416 1.86 3.34 -26.11
CA GLU A 416 1.87 4.60 -26.82
C GLU A 416 1.23 4.48 -28.20
N LYS A 417 1.53 3.43 -28.98
CA LYS A 417 0.85 3.15 -30.27
C LYS A 417 -0.66 2.92 -30.11
N ARG A 418 -1.08 2.25 -29.04
CA ARG A 418 -2.49 1.97 -28.75
C ARG A 418 -3.22 3.24 -28.30
N ALA A 419 -2.60 4.04 -27.44
CA ALA A 419 -3.08 5.37 -27.09
C ALA A 419 -3.17 6.27 -28.34
N GLU A 420 -2.18 6.22 -29.24
CA GLU A 420 -2.19 6.96 -30.51
C GLU A 420 -3.33 6.54 -31.45
N ARG A 421 -3.66 5.25 -31.47
CA ARG A 421 -4.79 4.73 -32.24
C ARG A 421 -6.13 5.22 -31.68
N VAL A 422 -6.32 5.14 -30.38
CA VAL A 422 -7.55 5.64 -29.71
C VAL A 422 -7.66 7.16 -29.86
N ARG A 423 -6.55 7.91 -29.73
CA ARG A 423 -6.49 9.37 -29.98
C ARG A 423 -6.97 9.74 -31.38
N LYS A 424 -6.59 8.95 -32.41
CA LYS A 424 -7.05 9.12 -33.80
C LYS A 424 -8.52 8.78 -33.98
N GLU A 425 -9.02 7.74 -33.31
CA GLU A 425 -10.42 7.31 -33.40
C GLU A 425 -11.40 8.30 -32.75
N ILE A 426 -10.99 8.98 -31.68
CA ILE A 426 -11.81 10.01 -31.00
C ILE A 426 -11.60 11.43 -31.55
N GLY A 427 -10.75 11.60 -32.57
CA GLY A 427 -10.55 12.87 -33.27
C GLY A 427 -9.81 13.94 -32.47
N LEU A 428 -8.98 13.56 -31.49
CA LEU A 428 -8.12 14.50 -30.77
C LEU A 428 -6.94 14.92 -31.67
N PRO A 429 -6.77 16.22 -32.00
CA PRO A 429 -5.66 16.67 -32.82
C PRO A 429 -4.31 16.50 -32.10
N GLU A 430 -3.30 16.03 -32.83
CA GLU A 430 -1.91 15.85 -32.36
C GLU A 430 -1.32 17.10 -31.67
N ALA A 431 -1.80 18.30 -32.04
CA ALA A 431 -1.35 19.58 -31.53
C ALA A 431 -1.80 19.89 -30.08
N MET A 432 -2.85 19.25 -29.56
CA MET A 432 -3.25 19.43 -28.15
C MET A 432 -2.42 18.58 -27.19
N LEU A 433 -1.62 17.63 -27.69
CA LEU A 433 -1.02 16.56 -26.90
C LEU A 433 0.52 16.63 -26.81
N ARG A 434 1.19 17.39 -27.69
CA ARG A 434 2.61 17.69 -27.55
C ARG A 434 2.77 19.01 -26.80
N ASN A 435 3.11 18.97 -25.53
CA ASN A 435 3.69 20.11 -24.81
C ASN A 435 5.10 20.43 -25.36
N ASP A 436 5.17 20.75 -26.65
CA ASP A 436 6.30 21.40 -27.33
C ASP A 436 5.80 22.44 -28.36
N ILE A 437 4.52 22.82 -28.29
CA ILE A 437 3.99 23.95 -29.05
C ILE A 437 3.73 25.04 -28.04
N ILE A 438 4.68 25.92 -27.81
CA ILE A 438 4.54 27.36 -27.53
C ILE A 438 5.88 27.80 -26.92
N THR A 439 6.66 28.53 -27.71
CA THR A 439 7.67 29.43 -27.14
C THR A 439 7.07 30.83 -27.10
N PHE A 440 7.03 31.40 -25.91
CA PHE A 440 6.46 32.71 -25.66
C PHE A 440 7.49 33.80 -26.00
N GLU A 441 7.17 34.66 -26.98
CA GLU A 441 7.91 35.91 -27.21
C GLU A 441 7.09 37.10 -26.73
N ARG A 442 7.80 38.07 -26.14
CA ARG A 442 7.24 39.17 -25.35
C ARG A 442 6.91 40.35 -26.26
N GLU A 443 5.63 40.64 -26.49
CA GLU A 443 5.20 41.92 -27.06
C GLU A 443 3.86 42.42 -26.46
N ASN A 444 3.72 43.75 -26.41
CA ASN A 444 2.77 44.49 -25.58
C ASN A 444 1.27 44.43 -25.98
N ASN A 445 0.87 43.61 -26.95
CA ASN A 445 -0.52 43.58 -27.43
C ASN A 445 -1.12 42.17 -27.24
N GLY A 446 -2.33 42.12 -26.66
CA GLY A 446 -2.98 40.87 -26.25
C GLY A 446 -3.39 39.94 -27.40
N VAL A 447 -3.50 38.64 -27.11
CA VAL A 447 -4.02 37.64 -28.06
C VAL A 447 -5.54 37.65 -28.05
N THR A 448 -6.15 37.72 -29.23
CA THR A 448 -7.61 37.66 -29.42
C THR A 448 -8.04 36.33 -30.03
N ALA A 449 -9.33 35.99 -29.91
CA ALA A 449 -9.87 34.79 -30.55
C ALA A 449 -9.70 34.85 -32.08
N GLN A 450 -9.73 36.05 -32.67
CA GLN A 450 -9.43 36.29 -34.09
C GLN A 450 -8.00 35.90 -34.47
N ASP A 451 -7.03 36.11 -33.58
CA ASP A 451 -5.64 35.71 -33.80
C ASP A 451 -5.50 34.18 -33.78
N ILE A 452 -6.27 33.50 -32.94
CA ILE A 452 -6.28 32.03 -32.88
C ILE A 452 -6.94 31.45 -34.14
N VAL A 453 -8.07 32.00 -34.57
CA VAL A 453 -8.74 31.59 -35.81
C VAL A 453 -7.82 31.77 -37.02
N SER A 454 -7.16 32.92 -37.13
CA SER A 454 -6.35 33.25 -38.31
C SER A 454 -5.04 32.45 -38.41
N ASN A 455 -4.40 32.14 -37.29
CA ASN A 455 -3.13 31.42 -37.29
C ASN A 455 -3.27 29.88 -37.27
N PHE A 456 -4.39 29.36 -36.77
CA PHE A 456 -4.57 27.91 -36.58
C PHE A 456 -5.76 27.32 -37.33
N ASP A 457 -6.46 28.13 -38.13
CA ASP A 457 -7.63 27.72 -38.94
C ASP A 457 -8.68 26.94 -38.14
N VAL A 458 -8.94 27.39 -36.91
CA VAL A 458 -9.95 26.78 -36.02
C VAL A 458 -11.26 27.58 -36.04
N PRO A 459 -12.42 26.94 -35.87
CA PRO A 459 -13.70 27.66 -35.75
C PRO A 459 -13.72 28.63 -34.57
N MET A 460 -14.34 29.81 -34.76
CA MET A 460 -14.37 30.91 -33.78
C MET A 460 -14.85 30.47 -32.38
N LEU A 461 -15.85 29.60 -32.29
CA LEU A 461 -16.33 29.07 -31.01
C LEU A 461 -15.24 28.33 -30.24
N LYS A 462 -14.47 27.49 -30.94
CA LYS A 462 -13.37 26.73 -30.35
C LYS A 462 -12.18 27.64 -30.00
N ALA A 463 -11.94 28.69 -30.79
CA ALA A 463 -10.97 29.72 -30.46
C ALA A 463 -11.33 30.49 -29.17
N MET A 464 -12.62 30.74 -28.93
CA MET A 464 -13.09 31.36 -27.69
C MET A 464 -12.97 30.43 -26.48
N ASP A 465 -13.27 29.14 -26.63
CA ASP A 465 -13.09 28.14 -25.56
C ASP A 465 -11.62 28.02 -25.15
N ILE A 466 -10.71 27.95 -26.13
CA ILE A 466 -9.25 27.93 -25.88
C ILE A 466 -8.81 29.20 -25.11
N LEU A 467 -9.34 30.36 -25.49
CA LEU A 467 -9.00 31.62 -24.81
C LEU A 467 -9.48 31.62 -23.35
N ASN A 468 -10.68 31.11 -23.10
CA ASN A 468 -11.24 30.98 -21.74
C ASN A 468 -10.43 29.99 -20.87
N ASP A 469 -10.02 28.85 -21.43
CA ASP A 469 -9.21 27.85 -20.72
C ASP A 469 -7.80 28.38 -20.39
N LEU A 470 -7.21 29.16 -21.29
CA LEU A 470 -5.92 29.81 -21.06
C LEU A 470 -6.01 30.95 -20.01
N GLU A 471 -7.13 31.68 -19.96
CA GLU A 471 -7.39 32.64 -18.89
C GLU A 471 -7.61 31.95 -17.54
N ALA A 472 -8.35 30.84 -17.52
CA ALA A 472 -8.66 30.07 -16.31
C ALA A 472 -7.43 29.36 -15.72
N SER A 473 -6.50 28.90 -16.55
CA SER A 473 -5.25 28.25 -16.12
C SER A 473 -4.21 29.22 -15.55
N GLY A 474 -4.45 30.54 -15.61
CA GLY A 474 -3.56 31.56 -15.04
C GLY A 474 -2.27 31.79 -15.84
N VAL A 475 -2.11 31.11 -16.98
CA VAL A 475 -0.94 31.19 -17.86
C VAL A 475 -0.74 32.61 -18.41
N PHE A 476 -1.81 33.40 -18.56
CA PHE A 476 -1.75 34.81 -18.97
C PHE A 476 -1.48 35.82 -17.82
N LYS A 477 -1.54 35.42 -16.55
CA LYS A 477 -1.41 36.36 -15.41
C LYS A 477 -0.24 36.00 -14.53
N ARG A 478 0.97 36.19 -15.04
CA ARG A 478 2.14 36.47 -14.20
C ARG A 478 2.69 37.84 -14.60
N ASN A 479 2.46 38.85 -13.75
CA ASN A 479 3.02 40.20 -13.87
C ASN A 479 2.60 41.07 -15.08
N GLY A 480 1.40 40.90 -15.62
CA GLY A 480 0.86 41.84 -16.62
C GLY A 480 1.54 41.79 -18.00
N ASP A 481 2.34 40.75 -18.26
CA ASP A 481 2.90 40.48 -19.58
C ASP A 481 1.89 39.67 -20.41
N VAL A 482 1.77 40.00 -21.70
CA VAL A 482 0.97 39.24 -22.68
C VAL A 482 1.90 38.66 -23.75
N TYR A 483 1.57 37.46 -24.23
CA TYR A 483 2.42 36.68 -25.12
C TYR A 483 1.70 36.32 -26.42
N LYS A 484 2.42 36.36 -27.55
CA LYS A 484 1.88 35.98 -28.87
C LYS A 484 2.21 34.52 -29.22
N PHE A 485 1.34 33.89 -29.99
CA PHE A 485 1.56 32.58 -30.60
C PHE A 485 2.45 32.68 -31.84
N VAL A 486 3.49 31.84 -31.92
CA VAL A 486 4.28 31.64 -33.15
C VAL A 486 4.30 30.14 -33.47
N PRO A 487 3.88 29.72 -34.68
CA PRO A 487 4.04 28.33 -35.11
C PRO A 487 5.52 27.92 -35.11
N HIS A 488 5.82 26.72 -34.62
CA HIS A 488 7.21 26.25 -34.43
C HIS A 488 8.06 26.27 -35.73
N GLY A 489 7.41 26.23 -36.90
CA GLY A 489 8.08 26.26 -38.21
C GLY A 489 8.45 27.64 -38.76
N GLU A 490 8.07 28.74 -38.09
CA GLU A 490 8.33 30.11 -38.56
C GLU A 490 9.40 30.85 -37.73
N ARG A 491 10.29 30.11 -37.06
CA ARG A 491 11.42 30.68 -36.30
C ARG A 491 12.66 30.93 -37.13
#